data_AF-A0AA96HLW4-F1
#
_entry.id   AF-A0AA96HLW4-F1
#
_cell.length_a   1.000
_cell.length_b   1.000
_cell.length_c   1.000
_cell.angle_alpha   90.00
_cell.angle_beta   90.00
_cell.angle_gamma   90.00
#
_symmetry.space_group_name_H-M   'P 1'
#
loop_
_entity.id
_entity.type
_entity.pdbx_description
1 polymer ?
#
loop_
_entity_poly.entity_id
_entity_poly.type
_entity_poly.pdbx_seq_one_letter_code
_entity_poly.pdbx_strand_id
1 'polypeptide(L)'
;MTANSDCLRGVKAFLFSFLLIAGFAQAQQEESQAKSLSDMTAHEVVDSVAANLLDVVKNGKQAIEDNPQAYYSEVKRVLQPAVNFGYIARNVMGPRYWKQATPEQRAKFQLSFENGLIQTYGKAMANFTISKYEIEPWDGKTFGKNGDKVSVIQKVTSGDGTNKIAYTMKKNKDGVWQLINLGFEGANLGKNFHAQFAQAVKDNNGDVGAAIDSWYKES
;
A
#
# COMPACT_ATOMS: atom_id res chain seq x y z
N MET A 1 48.60 23.94 62.77
CA MET A 1 48.90 22.50 62.81
C MET A 1 48.69 21.98 61.39
N THR A 2 49.75 22.04 60.57
CA THR A 2 50.53 20.85 60.17
C THR A 2 49.63 19.86 59.44
N ALA A 3 49.48 20.03 58.13
CA ALA A 3 50.34 19.45 57.09
C ALA A 3 49.86 18.05 56.68
N ASN A 4 49.40 17.95 55.43
CA ASN A 4 49.85 16.90 54.52
C ASN A 4 49.50 17.30 53.08
N SER A 5 50.50 17.91 52.43
CA SER A 5 51.14 17.48 51.17
C SER A 5 50.69 16.08 50.70
N ASP A 6 50.43 15.76 49.43
CA ASP A 6 51.17 15.96 48.17
C ASP A 6 50.17 15.73 47.01
N CYS A 7 50.33 16.14 45.75
CA CYS A 7 51.51 16.09 44.92
C CYS A 7 51.22 16.90 43.63
N LEU A 8 52.03 17.92 43.35
CA LEU A 8 52.14 18.56 42.04
C LEU A 8 53.48 18.14 41.43
N ARG A 9 53.42 17.47 40.27
CA ARG A 9 54.53 17.32 39.31
C ARG A 9 53.88 17.30 37.94
N GLY A 10 54.25 18.07 36.94
CA GLY A 10 55.27 19.10 36.79
C GLY A 10 55.10 19.60 35.37
N VAL A 11 55.12 20.91 35.16
CA VAL A 11 55.15 21.50 33.83
C VAL A 11 56.59 21.40 33.31
N LYS A 12 56.80 20.84 32.12
CA LYS A 12 57.78 21.33 31.13
C LYS A 12 57.70 20.55 29.79
N ALA A 13 57.24 21.30 28.79
CA ALA A 13 57.70 21.35 27.40
C ALA A 13 57.89 20.04 26.61
N PHE A 14 57.13 19.87 25.52
CA PHE A 14 57.70 19.68 24.18
C PHE A 14 56.66 20.02 23.10
N LEU A 15 57.09 20.82 22.13
CA LEU A 15 56.35 21.25 20.94
C LEU A 15 56.35 20.14 19.87
N PHE A 16 55.24 20.03 19.13
CA PHE A 16 55.05 19.39 17.82
C PHE A 16 55.29 17.87 17.67
N SER A 17 54.20 17.08 17.60
CA SER A 17 53.84 16.22 16.45
C SER A 17 52.69 15.25 16.77
N PHE A 18 51.68 15.26 15.91
CA PHE A 18 50.73 14.20 15.52
C PHE A 18 50.22 13.13 16.54
N LEU A 19 48.87 13.01 16.56
CA LEU A 19 48.03 11.81 16.81
C LEU A 19 47.30 11.62 18.18
N LEU A 20 45.95 11.60 18.09
CA LEU A 20 44.91 10.89 18.88
C LEU A 20 44.47 11.34 20.29
N ILE A 21 43.17 11.64 20.42
CA ILE A 21 42.10 10.93 21.18
C ILE A 21 40.86 11.88 21.12
N ALA A 22 39.93 11.71 20.19
CA ALA A 22 38.83 10.74 20.21
C ALA A 22 37.73 11.05 21.24
N GLY A 23 36.50 11.22 20.76
CA GLY A 23 35.33 10.79 21.52
C GLY A 23 34.41 11.86 22.10
N PHE A 24 34.20 13.01 21.44
CA PHE A 24 32.84 13.57 21.52
C PHE A 24 31.99 12.75 20.57
N ALA A 25 31.35 11.74 21.16
CA ALA A 25 30.31 10.94 20.55
C ALA A 25 29.26 11.87 19.96
N GLN A 26 29.39 12.19 18.66
CA GLN A 26 28.21 12.37 17.85
C GLN A 26 27.53 11.00 17.84
N ALA A 27 26.64 10.80 18.80
CA ALA A 27 25.53 9.90 18.60
C ALA A 27 24.84 10.41 17.34
N GLN A 28 25.23 9.84 16.20
CA GLN A 28 24.51 10.00 14.96
C GLN A 28 23.14 9.40 15.25
N GLN A 29 22.16 10.28 15.48
CA GLN A 29 20.77 9.91 15.34
C GLN A 29 20.62 9.45 13.90
N GLU A 30 20.63 8.13 13.70
CA GLU A 30 20.09 7.51 12.50
C GLU A 30 18.58 7.70 12.54
N GLU A 31 18.12 8.91 12.22
CA GLU A 31 16.77 9.11 11.74
C GLU A 31 16.67 8.34 10.42
N SER A 32 16.14 7.12 10.50
CA SER A 32 15.74 6.32 9.35
C SER A 32 14.86 7.17 8.44
N GLN A 33 15.46 7.74 7.38
CA GLN A 33 14.68 8.37 6.33
C GLN A 33 13.87 7.25 5.66
N ALA A 34 12.57 7.22 5.95
CA ALA A 34 11.65 6.31 5.30
C ALA A 34 11.82 6.45 3.78
N LYS A 35 12.13 5.33 3.11
CA LYS A 35 12.33 5.28 1.66
C LYS A 35 11.12 5.89 0.95
N SER A 36 11.33 6.83 0.04
CA SER A 36 10.24 7.39 -0.78
C SER A 36 9.64 6.29 -1.67
N LEU A 37 8.32 6.35 -1.92
CA LEU A 37 7.64 5.40 -2.83
C LEU A 37 8.23 5.39 -4.25
N SER A 38 8.84 6.49 -4.69
CA SER A 38 9.56 6.58 -5.98
C SER A 38 10.77 5.66 -6.04
N ASP A 39 11.37 5.37 -4.90
CA ASP A 39 12.60 4.60 -4.81
C ASP A 39 12.31 3.13 -4.48
N MET A 40 11.08 2.84 -4.04
CA MET A 40 10.62 1.49 -3.74
C MET A 40 10.42 0.66 -5.01
N THR A 41 10.86 -0.58 -4.94
CA THR A 41 10.46 -1.64 -5.86
C THR A 41 8.99 -2.02 -5.64
N ALA A 42 8.38 -2.70 -6.61
CA ALA A 42 7.02 -3.20 -6.44
C ALA A 42 6.83 -4.11 -5.21
N HIS A 43 7.85 -4.89 -4.86
CA HIS A 43 7.80 -5.79 -3.70
C HIS A 43 7.83 -5.00 -2.39
N GLU A 44 8.69 -3.98 -2.30
CA GLU A 44 8.74 -3.06 -1.14
C GLU A 44 7.44 -2.26 -1.00
N VAL A 45 6.82 -1.83 -2.10
CA VAL A 45 5.51 -1.15 -2.05
C VAL A 45 4.44 -2.09 -1.47
N VAL A 46 4.35 -3.34 -1.96
CA VAL A 46 3.36 -4.30 -1.44
C VAL A 46 3.62 -4.62 0.03
N ASP A 47 4.87 -4.83 0.42
CA ASP A 47 5.24 -5.11 1.82
C ASP A 47 4.91 -3.93 2.74
N SER A 48 5.30 -2.71 2.36
CA SER A 48 5.03 -1.50 3.13
C SER A 48 3.52 -1.27 3.30
N VAL A 49 2.73 -1.46 2.24
CA VAL A 49 1.27 -1.34 2.33
C VAL A 49 0.67 -2.43 3.21
N ALA A 50 1.15 -3.68 3.11
CA ALA A 50 0.66 -4.77 3.95
C ALA A 50 0.93 -4.51 5.43
N ALA A 51 2.15 -4.09 5.79
CA ALA A 51 2.51 -3.73 7.15
C ALA A 51 1.64 -2.59 7.70
N ASN A 52 1.50 -1.49 6.94
CA ASN A 52 0.68 -0.35 7.34
C ASN A 52 -0.81 -0.71 7.48
N LEU A 53 -1.34 -1.59 6.62
CA LEU A 53 -2.72 -2.07 6.74
C LEU A 53 -2.92 -2.92 7.98
N LEU A 54 -1.96 -3.80 8.32
CA LEU A 54 -2.03 -4.62 9.52
C LEU A 54 -2.11 -3.76 10.79
N ASP A 55 -1.39 -2.65 10.84
CA ASP A 55 -1.47 -1.70 11.94
C ASP A 55 -2.84 -1.02 12.03
N VAL A 56 -3.41 -0.61 10.90
CA VAL A 56 -4.75 0.00 10.84
C VAL A 56 -5.84 -1.00 11.28
N VAL A 57 -5.75 -2.26 10.88
CA VAL A 57 -6.81 -3.26 11.09
C VAL A 57 -6.69 -3.99 12.43
N LYS A 58 -5.57 -3.85 13.15
CA LYS A 58 -5.32 -4.53 14.44
C LYS A 58 -6.45 -4.36 15.46
N ASN A 59 -7.05 -3.18 15.52
CA ASN A 59 -8.23 -2.86 16.33
C ASN A 59 -9.44 -2.50 15.47
N GLY A 60 -9.47 -2.99 14.23
CA GLY A 60 -10.41 -2.57 13.19
C GLY A 60 -11.87 -2.76 13.58
N LYS A 61 -12.22 -3.83 14.31
CA LYS A 61 -13.59 -4.06 14.78
C LYS A 61 -14.09 -2.91 15.65
N GLN A 62 -13.33 -2.58 16.70
CA GLN A 62 -13.66 -1.47 17.59
C GLN A 62 -13.65 -0.13 16.85
N ALA A 63 -12.67 0.10 15.98
CA ALA A 63 -12.58 1.32 15.18
C ALA A 63 -13.80 1.52 14.25
N ILE A 64 -14.33 0.43 13.68
CA ILE A 64 -15.56 0.45 12.87
C ILE A 64 -16.80 0.74 13.74
N GLU A 65 -16.87 0.20 14.95
CA GLU A 65 -17.98 0.45 15.88
C GLU A 65 -17.98 1.90 16.39
N ASP A 66 -16.80 2.44 16.73
CA ASP A 66 -16.65 3.79 17.28
C ASP A 66 -16.82 4.87 16.22
N ASN A 67 -16.12 4.76 15.10
CA ASN A 67 -16.15 5.74 14.01
C ASN A 67 -15.76 5.09 12.67
N PRO A 68 -16.73 4.50 11.95
CA PRO A 68 -16.45 3.81 10.69
C PRO A 68 -15.89 4.73 9.61
N GLN A 69 -16.31 6.01 9.59
CA GLN A 69 -15.80 7.01 8.65
C GLN A 69 -14.28 7.23 8.85
N ALA A 70 -13.84 7.33 10.10
CA ALA A 70 -12.43 7.50 10.44
C ALA A 70 -11.62 6.26 10.06
N TYR A 71 -12.13 5.06 10.37
CA TYR A 71 -11.49 3.79 10.00
C TYR A 71 -11.28 3.69 8.48
N TYR A 72 -12.33 3.87 7.68
CA TYR A 72 -12.20 3.79 6.21
C TYR A 72 -11.32 4.90 5.63
N SER A 73 -11.25 6.06 6.28
CA SER A 73 -10.33 7.13 5.88
C SER A 73 -8.87 6.75 6.09
N GLU A 74 -8.54 6.05 7.18
CA GLU A 74 -7.19 5.52 7.40
C GLU A 74 -6.82 4.40 6.42
N VAL A 75 -7.74 3.47 6.17
CA VAL A 75 -7.54 2.44 5.13
C VAL A 75 -7.30 3.10 3.76
N LYS A 76 -8.11 4.11 3.42
CA LYS A 76 -7.94 4.90 2.18
C LYS A 76 -6.56 5.55 2.12
N ARG A 77 -6.12 6.20 3.21
CA ARG A 77 -4.83 6.88 3.28
C ARG A 77 -3.66 5.95 2.99
N VAL A 78 -3.71 4.71 3.49
CA VAL A 78 -2.68 3.69 3.23
C VAL A 78 -2.70 3.21 1.78
N LEU A 79 -3.90 2.99 1.20
CA LEU A 79 -4.04 2.42 -0.13
C LEU A 79 -3.82 3.42 -1.28
N GLN A 80 -4.28 4.67 -1.13
CA GLN A 80 -4.34 5.65 -2.21
C GLN A 80 -3.00 5.86 -2.95
N PRO A 81 -1.83 5.96 -2.29
CA PRO A 81 -0.59 6.18 -3.02
C PRO A 81 -0.13 4.93 -3.81
N ALA A 82 -0.48 3.74 -3.32
CA ALA A 82 -0.03 2.47 -3.87
C ALA A 82 -1.03 1.78 -4.81
N VAL A 83 -2.28 2.26 -4.89
CA VAL A 83 -3.33 1.67 -5.74
C VAL A 83 -3.75 2.65 -6.83
N ASN A 84 -3.73 2.20 -8.08
CA ASN A 84 -4.21 3.01 -9.19
C ASN A 84 -5.71 2.79 -9.43
N PHE A 85 -6.53 3.35 -8.54
CA PHE A 85 -7.99 3.21 -8.59
C PHE A 85 -8.58 3.66 -9.93
N GLY A 86 -8.06 4.74 -10.54
CA GLY A 86 -8.52 5.20 -11.85
C GLY A 86 -8.26 4.20 -12.97
N TYR A 87 -7.09 3.55 -12.98
CA TYR A 87 -6.78 2.48 -13.95
C TYR A 87 -7.69 1.27 -13.75
N ILE A 88 -7.91 0.87 -12.49
CA ILE A 88 -8.79 -0.26 -12.17
C ILE A 88 -10.22 0.05 -12.60
N ALA A 89 -10.77 1.20 -12.19
CA ALA A 89 -12.14 1.62 -12.55
C ALA A 89 -12.34 1.64 -14.07
N ARG A 90 -11.37 2.19 -14.82
CA ARG A 90 -11.42 2.17 -16.28
C ARG A 90 -11.44 0.76 -16.86
N ASN A 91 -10.66 -0.17 -16.31
CA ASN A 91 -10.66 -1.56 -16.75
C ASN A 91 -11.95 -2.29 -16.40
N VAL A 92 -12.54 -1.99 -15.24
CA VAL A 92 -13.84 -2.52 -14.82
C VAL A 92 -14.94 -2.07 -15.77
N MET A 93 -14.98 -0.80 -16.17
CA MET A 93 -15.92 -0.36 -17.21
C MET A 93 -15.59 -0.97 -18.58
N GLY A 94 -14.33 -1.26 -18.85
CA GLY A 94 -13.87 -1.72 -20.16
C GLY A 94 -14.00 -0.63 -21.25
N PRO A 95 -13.41 -0.86 -22.44
CA PRO A 95 -13.30 0.17 -23.47
C PRO A 95 -14.64 0.61 -24.05
N ARG A 96 -15.64 -0.27 -24.07
CA ARG A 96 -16.99 0.02 -24.60
C ARG A 96 -17.73 1.01 -23.70
N TYR A 97 -18.00 0.63 -22.45
CA TYR A 97 -18.80 1.44 -21.53
C TYR A 97 -18.05 2.70 -21.10
N TRP A 98 -16.71 2.64 -20.99
CA TRP A 98 -15.91 3.83 -20.74
C TRP A 98 -16.15 4.91 -21.80
N LYS A 99 -16.13 4.53 -23.09
CA LYS A 99 -16.37 5.48 -24.20
C LYS A 99 -17.80 6.04 -24.21
N GLN A 100 -18.77 5.27 -23.74
CA GLN A 100 -20.18 5.69 -23.65
C GLN A 100 -20.43 6.64 -22.48
N ALA A 101 -19.74 6.47 -21.37
CA ALA A 101 -19.89 7.32 -20.19
C ALA A 101 -19.29 8.72 -20.40
N THR A 102 -19.96 9.74 -19.87
CA THR A 102 -19.43 11.12 -19.81
C THR A 102 -18.26 11.22 -18.81
N PRO A 103 -17.44 12.29 -18.86
CA PRO A 103 -16.41 12.53 -17.86
C PRO A 103 -16.94 12.51 -16.42
N GLU A 104 -18.11 13.12 -16.19
CA GLU A 104 -18.75 13.21 -14.88
C GLU A 104 -19.20 11.82 -14.40
N GLN A 105 -19.76 11.02 -15.29
CA GLN A 105 -20.15 9.64 -14.99
C GLN A 105 -18.93 8.76 -14.65
N ARG A 106 -17.82 8.91 -15.39
CA ARG A 106 -16.57 8.18 -15.09
C ARG A 106 -15.99 8.58 -13.73
N ALA A 107 -16.01 9.87 -13.41
CA ALA A 107 -15.54 10.36 -12.11
C ALA A 107 -16.43 9.84 -10.97
N LYS A 108 -17.76 9.86 -11.17
CA LYS A 108 -18.73 9.29 -10.23
C LYS A 108 -18.48 7.80 -10.01
N PHE A 109 -18.33 7.03 -11.09
CA PHE A 109 -18.03 5.60 -11.01
C PHE A 109 -16.73 5.33 -10.27
N GLN A 110 -15.64 6.05 -10.61
CA GLN A 110 -14.35 5.87 -9.94
C GLN A 110 -14.46 6.11 -8.43
N LEU A 111 -15.12 7.18 -8.01
CA LEU A 111 -15.29 7.50 -6.59
C LEU A 111 -16.13 6.44 -5.87
N SER A 112 -17.28 6.05 -6.46
CA SER A 112 -18.14 5.01 -5.87
C SER A 112 -17.45 3.66 -5.81
N PHE A 113 -16.74 3.27 -6.87
CA PHE A 113 -15.99 2.02 -6.94
C PHE A 113 -14.86 1.98 -5.90
N GLU A 114 -14.08 3.06 -5.78
CA GLU A 114 -13.03 3.18 -4.76
C GLU A 114 -13.60 3.06 -3.34
N ASN A 115 -14.66 3.82 -3.03
CA ASN A 115 -15.29 3.79 -1.72
C ASN A 115 -15.86 2.39 -1.40
N GLY A 116 -16.53 1.74 -2.36
CA GLY A 116 -17.06 0.39 -2.20
C GLY A 116 -15.98 -0.65 -1.95
N LEU A 117 -14.85 -0.58 -2.67
CA LEU A 117 -13.70 -1.46 -2.39
C LEU A 117 -13.16 -1.27 -0.97
N ILE A 118 -12.96 -0.02 -0.56
CA ILE A 118 -12.41 0.31 0.76
C ILE A 118 -13.35 -0.14 1.87
N GLN A 119 -14.66 0.07 1.71
CA GLN A 119 -15.64 -0.34 2.70
C GLN A 119 -15.75 -1.86 2.81
N THR A 120 -15.97 -2.55 1.70
CA THR A 120 -16.16 -4.00 1.69
C THR A 120 -14.91 -4.74 2.15
N TYR A 121 -13.74 -4.42 1.58
CA TYR A 121 -12.51 -5.12 1.93
C TYR A 121 -11.87 -4.60 3.21
N GLY A 122 -12.02 -3.31 3.54
CA GLY A 122 -11.62 -2.76 4.83
C GLY A 122 -12.38 -3.43 5.97
N LYS A 123 -13.69 -3.64 5.83
CA LYS A 123 -14.49 -4.40 6.81
C LYS A 123 -14.07 -5.87 6.89
N ALA A 124 -13.78 -6.51 5.75
CA ALA A 124 -13.29 -7.89 5.75
C ALA A 124 -11.94 -8.00 6.49
N MET A 125 -11.00 -7.08 6.26
CA MET A 125 -9.69 -7.06 6.92
C MET A 125 -9.80 -6.84 8.43
N ALA A 126 -10.71 -5.97 8.90
CA ALA A 126 -10.96 -5.79 10.34
C ALA A 126 -11.45 -7.07 11.04
N ASN A 127 -12.08 -7.98 10.29
CA ASN A 127 -12.61 -9.22 10.81
C ASN A 127 -11.66 -10.41 10.68
N PHE A 128 -10.57 -10.27 9.92
CA PHE A 128 -9.69 -11.35 9.56
C PHE A 128 -8.39 -11.32 10.37
N THR A 129 -8.04 -12.45 10.97
CA THR A 129 -6.79 -12.62 11.72
C THR A 129 -5.82 -13.45 10.90
N ILE A 130 -4.61 -12.92 10.70
CA ILE A 130 -3.50 -13.64 10.08
C ILE A 130 -2.44 -13.96 11.14
N SER A 131 -1.77 -15.10 11.00
CA SER A 131 -0.64 -15.47 11.85
C SER A 131 0.68 -14.93 11.27
N LYS A 132 0.79 -14.87 9.95
CA LYS A 132 1.94 -14.31 9.23
C LYS A 132 1.60 -14.00 7.78
N TYR A 133 2.41 -13.15 7.15
CA TYR A 133 2.50 -13.05 5.71
C TYR A 133 3.96 -13.07 5.25
N GLU A 134 4.19 -13.39 3.98
CA GLU A 134 5.52 -13.44 3.35
C GLU A 134 5.38 -12.93 1.91
N ILE A 135 6.27 -12.04 1.48
CA ILE A 135 6.39 -11.67 0.06
C ILE A 135 7.36 -12.64 -0.60
N GLU A 136 6.92 -13.37 -1.64
CA GLU A 136 7.82 -14.25 -2.38
C GLU A 136 8.91 -13.41 -3.08
N PRO A 137 10.15 -13.94 -3.17
CA PRO A 137 11.22 -13.27 -3.89
C PRO A 137 10.85 -12.98 -5.35
N TRP A 138 11.34 -11.86 -5.87
CA TRP A 138 11.13 -11.50 -7.27
C TRP A 138 11.75 -12.55 -8.20
N ASP A 139 10.98 -13.00 -9.18
CA ASP A 139 11.40 -13.98 -10.19
C ASP A 139 12.23 -13.38 -11.34
N GLY A 140 12.57 -12.08 -11.26
CA GLY A 140 13.33 -11.35 -12.28
C GLY A 140 12.53 -10.97 -13.52
N LYS A 141 11.23 -11.27 -13.59
CA LYS A 141 10.41 -11.05 -14.79
C LYS A 141 9.64 -9.74 -14.70
N THR A 142 9.53 -9.08 -15.85
CA THR A 142 8.62 -7.97 -16.09
C THR A 142 7.81 -8.23 -17.37
N PHE A 143 6.69 -7.54 -17.52
CA PHE A 143 5.83 -7.64 -18.68
C PHE A 143 5.17 -6.28 -18.99
N GLY A 144 4.31 -6.25 -20.03
CA GLY A 144 3.77 -5.01 -20.57
C GLY A 144 4.65 -4.45 -21.68
N LYS A 145 4.13 -3.46 -22.43
CA LYS A 145 4.80 -2.94 -23.65
C LYS A 145 6.22 -2.44 -23.40
N ASN A 146 6.50 -1.95 -22.19
CA ASN A 146 7.78 -1.35 -21.81
C ASN A 146 8.43 -2.04 -20.61
N GLY A 147 8.06 -3.30 -20.30
CA GLY A 147 8.51 -3.95 -19.06
C GLY A 147 8.06 -3.21 -17.79
N ASP A 148 6.94 -2.48 -17.90
CA ASP A 148 6.44 -1.56 -16.87
C ASP A 148 5.45 -2.23 -15.91
N LYS A 149 5.34 -3.56 -15.97
CA LYS A 149 4.51 -4.37 -15.07
C LYS A 149 5.30 -5.51 -14.46
N VAL A 150 4.94 -5.86 -13.23
CA VAL A 150 5.52 -6.99 -12.49
C VAL A 150 4.42 -7.67 -11.67
N SER A 151 4.57 -8.97 -11.43
CA SER A 151 3.73 -9.72 -10.51
C SER A 151 4.46 -9.82 -9.17
N VAL A 152 3.80 -9.45 -8.08
CA VAL A 152 4.28 -9.68 -6.71
C VAL A 152 3.38 -10.72 -6.07
N ILE A 153 3.94 -11.75 -5.45
CA ILE A 153 3.15 -12.79 -4.78
C ILE A 153 3.32 -12.63 -3.28
N GLN A 154 2.21 -12.49 -2.55
CA GLN A 154 2.17 -12.58 -1.09
C GLN A 154 1.55 -13.91 -0.69
N LYS A 155 2.17 -14.60 0.26
CA LYS A 155 1.55 -15.68 1.01
C LYS A 155 0.98 -15.11 2.30
N VAL A 156 -0.26 -15.46 2.62
CA VAL A 156 -0.91 -15.12 3.88
C VAL A 156 -1.31 -16.41 4.57
N THR A 157 -0.85 -16.59 5.81
CA THR A 157 -1.20 -17.75 6.64
C THR A 157 -2.21 -17.33 7.71
N SER A 158 -3.35 -18.01 7.77
CA SER A 158 -4.37 -17.88 8.81
C SER A 158 -4.73 -19.27 9.38
N GLY A 159 -5.76 -19.34 10.22
CA GLY A 159 -6.28 -20.61 10.75
C GLY A 159 -6.74 -21.58 9.66
N ASP A 160 -7.14 -21.06 8.49
CA ASP A 160 -7.67 -21.85 7.37
C ASP A 160 -6.58 -22.38 6.43
N GLY A 161 -5.31 -22.04 6.68
CA GLY A 161 -4.17 -22.46 5.87
C GLY A 161 -3.38 -21.29 5.30
N THR A 162 -2.66 -21.53 4.20
CA THR A 162 -1.84 -20.51 3.52
C THR A 162 -2.34 -20.27 2.11
N ASN A 163 -2.76 -19.04 1.84
CA ASN A 163 -3.27 -18.61 0.55
C ASN A 163 -2.30 -17.65 -0.15
N LYS A 164 -2.35 -17.61 -1.48
CA LYS A 164 -1.53 -16.71 -2.30
C LYS A 164 -2.37 -15.57 -2.88
N ILE A 165 -1.85 -14.36 -2.75
CA ILE A 165 -2.36 -13.17 -3.40
C ILE A 165 -1.35 -12.74 -4.46
N ALA A 166 -1.80 -12.60 -5.70
CA ALA A 166 -0.98 -12.14 -6.82
C ALA A 166 -1.33 -10.68 -7.16
N TYR A 167 -0.40 -9.76 -6.93
CA TYR A 167 -0.53 -8.34 -7.24
C TYR A 167 0.08 -8.06 -8.60
N THR A 168 -0.72 -7.54 -9.54
CA THR A 168 -0.19 -6.95 -10.75
C THR A 168 0.13 -5.49 -10.49
N MET A 169 1.41 -5.18 -10.42
CA MET A 169 1.92 -3.82 -10.20
C MET A 169 2.29 -3.20 -11.55
N LYS A 170 2.07 -1.90 -11.71
CA LYS A 170 2.46 -1.12 -12.87
C LYS A 170 3.20 0.14 -12.43
N LYS A 171 4.32 0.43 -13.10
CA LYS A 171 5.06 1.67 -12.90
C LYS A 171 4.34 2.82 -13.60
N ASN A 172 4.09 3.90 -12.86
CA ASN A 172 3.50 5.13 -13.41
C ASN A 172 4.58 6.00 -14.11
N LYS A 173 4.19 7.17 -14.61
CA LYS A 173 5.11 8.06 -15.33
C LYS A 173 6.21 8.65 -14.44
N ASP A 174 5.94 8.76 -13.14
CA ASP A 174 6.87 9.30 -12.14
C ASP A 174 7.78 8.22 -11.55
N GLY A 175 7.70 6.99 -12.07
CA GLY A 175 8.53 5.87 -11.63
C GLY A 175 7.97 5.08 -10.45
N VAL A 176 6.83 5.49 -9.90
CA VAL A 176 6.19 4.86 -8.73
C VAL A 176 5.41 3.62 -9.15
N TRP A 177 5.60 2.51 -8.44
CA TRP A 177 4.82 1.29 -8.64
C TRP A 177 3.45 1.38 -7.98
N GLN A 178 2.41 1.04 -8.72
CA GLN A 178 1.04 1.02 -8.22
C GLN A 178 0.31 -0.26 -8.62
N LEU A 179 -0.53 -0.77 -7.71
CA LEU A 179 -1.42 -1.89 -7.95
C LEU A 179 -2.44 -1.54 -9.02
N ILE A 180 -2.58 -2.42 -10.01
CA ILE A 180 -3.57 -2.28 -11.09
C ILE A 180 -4.50 -3.49 -11.25
N ASN A 181 -4.19 -4.61 -10.62
CA ASN A 181 -5.06 -5.77 -10.54
C ASN A 181 -4.59 -6.72 -9.43
N LEU A 182 -5.49 -7.55 -8.92
CA LEU A 182 -5.18 -8.58 -7.94
C LEU A 182 -5.81 -9.91 -8.34
N GLY A 183 -5.12 -11.00 -8.05
CA GLY A 183 -5.63 -12.36 -8.12
C GLY A 183 -5.57 -13.04 -6.75
N PHE A 184 -6.60 -13.81 -6.43
CA PHE A 184 -6.72 -14.55 -5.17
C PHE A 184 -7.50 -15.84 -5.44
N GLU A 185 -6.99 -17.00 -5.01
CA GLU A 185 -7.67 -18.31 -5.15
C GLU A 185 -8.19 -18.62 -6.56
N GLY A 186 -7.43 -18.25 -7.60
CA GLY A 186 -7.82 -18.44 -9.00
C GLY A 186 -8.82 -17.41 -9.53
N ALA A 187 -9.38 -16.55 -8.68
CA ALA A 187 -10.17 -15.40 -9.09
C ALA A 187 -9.27 -14.24 -9.56
N ASN A 188 -9.77 -13.47 -10.51
CA ASN A 188 -9.14 -12.24 -11.00
C ASN A 188 -10.06 -11.07 -10.72
N LEU A 189 -9.65 -10.18 -9.82
CA LEU A 189 -10.50 -9.14 -9.26
C LEU A 189 -11.04 -8.20 -10.34
N GLY A 190 -10.16 -7.69 -11.20
CA GLY A 190 -10.56 -6.81 -12.30
C GLY A 190 -11.52 -7.46 -13.30
N LYS A 191 -11.32 -8.74 -13.62
CA LYS A 191 -12.22 -9.49 -14.52
C LYS A 191 -13.60 -9.69 -13.87
N ASN A 192 -13.63 -10.03 -12.59
CA ASN A 192 -14.87 -10.25 -11.86
C ASN A 192 -15.70 -8.96 -11.76
N PHE A 193 -15.07 -7.85 -11.36
CA PHE A 193 -15.75 -6.55 -11.34
C PHE A 193 -16.19 -6.09 -12.72
N HIS A 194 -15.40 -6.35 -13.76
CA HIS A 194 -15.82 -6.06 -15.14
C HIS A 194 -17.11 -6.82 -15.51
N ALA A 195 -17.19 -8.10 -15.16
CA ALA A 195 -18.38 -8.91 -15.41
C ALA A 195 -19.60 -8.39 -14.62
N GLN A 196 -19.42 -8.02 -13.36
CA GLN A 196 -20.46 -7.41 -12.52
C GLN A 196 -20.95 -6.07 -13.11
N PHE A 197 -20.03 -5.21 -13.55
CA PHE A 197 -20.40 -3.93 -14.16
C PHE A 197 -21.15 -4.12 -15.49
N ALA A 198 -20.68 -5.05 -16.33
CA ALA A 198 -21.39 -5.39 -17.57
C ALA A 198 -22.79 -5.95 -17.30
N GLN A 199 -22.95 -6.73 -16.24
CA GLN A 199 -24.24 -7.23 -15.79
C GLN A 199 -25.14 -6.09 -15.28
N ALA A 200 -24.63 -5.17 -14.46
CA ALA A 200 -25.37 -3.99 -14.02
C ALA A 200 -25.86 -3.12 -15.20
N VAL A 201 -25.03 -2.95 -16.24
CA VAL A 201 -25.45 -2.26 -17.48
C VAL A 201 -26.58 -3.01 -18.18
N LYS A 202 -26.52 -4.35 -18.23
CA LYS A 202 -27.57 -5.18 -18.82
C LYS A 202 -28.89 -5.05 -18.04
N ASP A 203 -28.82 -5.09 -16.71
CA ASP A 203 -30.00 -4.99 -15.84
C ASP A 203 -30.64 -3.60 -15.89
N ASN A 204 -29.84 -2.58 -16.24
CA ASN A 204 -30.31 -1.23 -16.55
C ASN A 204 -30.60 -1.01 -18.05
N ASN A 205 -30.97 -2.06 -18.79
CA ASN A 205 -31.37 -1.98 -20.20
C ASN A 205 -30.34 -1.32 -21.14
N GLY A 206 -29.04 -1.42 -20.80
CA GLY A 206 -27.96 -0.81 -21.56
C GLY A 206 -27.60 0.62 -21.13
N ASP A 207 -28.29 1.19 -20.15
CA ASP A 207 -27.98 2.52 -19.62
C ASP A 207 -26.76 2.47 -18.67
N VAL A 208 -25.64 3.02 -19.14
CA VAL A 208 -24.39 3.10 -18.38
C VAL A 208 -24.50 4.08 -17.21
N GLY A 209 -25.25 5.17 -17.37
CA GLY A 209 -25.45 6.15 -16.30
C GLY A 209 -26.25 5.52 -15.15
N ALA A 210 -27.35 4.86 -15.46
CA ALA A 210 -28.17 4.16 -14.48
C ALA A 210 -27.39 3.04 -13.76
N ALA A 211 -26.56 2.28 -14.49
CA ALA A 211 -25.69 1.27 -13.89
C ALA A 211 -24.64 1.86 -12.93
N ILE A 212 -24.06 3.02 -13.26
CA ILE A 212 -23.14 3.74 -12.36
C ILE A 212 -23.89 4.23 -11.11
N ASP A 213 -25.12 4.68 -11.27
CA ASP A 213 -25.96 5.17 -10.17
C ASP A 213 -26.42 4.05 -9.23
N SER A 214 -26.63 2.84 -9.77
CA SER A 214 -26.98 1.65 -8.97
C SER A 214 -25.77 0.97 -8.32
N TRP A 215 -24.57 1.11 -8.89
CA TRP A 215 -23.35 0.47 -8.40
C TRP A 215 -23.06 0.74 -6.91
N TYR A 216 -23.33 1.96 -6.44
CA TYR A 216 -23.13 2.36 -5.04
C TYR A 216 -24.16 1.75 -4.08
N LYS A 217 -25.35 1.35 -4.57
CA LYS A 217 -26.43 0.85 -3.70
C LYS A 217 -26.27 -0.62 -3.32
N GLU A 218 -25.43 -1.36 -4.04
CA GLU A 218 -25.22 -2.80 -3.86
C GLU A 218 -23.87 -3.15 -3.19
N SER A 219 -23.03 -2.14 -2.91
CA SER A 219 -21.76 -2.30 -2.20
C SER A 219 -21.81 -1.70 -0.79
#